data_AF-A0A850XU07-F1
#
_entry.id   AF-A0A850XU07-F1
#
_cell.length_a   1.000
_cell.length_b   1.000
_cell.length_c   1.000
_cell.angle_alpha   90.00
_cell.angle_beta   90.00
_cell.angle_gamma   90.00
#
_symmetry.space_group_name_H-M   'P 1'
#
loop_
_entity.id
_entity.type
_entity.pdbx_description
1 polymer ?
#
loop_
_entity_poly.entity_id
_entity_poly.type
_entity_poly.pdbx_seq_one_letter_code
_entity_poly.pdbx_strand_id
1 'polypeptide(L)'
;GRLVTAARQRALAEGGRLCASDLHLLLNLLAGGAGPGEVWTPVCLPRFNPDGYFYAYAATLADEDDDDGGGGSGGVTLILLSTEREGFYAAAGCRRRLEETLRAQGWLAELAAALREGPGYSPARPGAPELRHFLYKPLEGPEEMQQLPQFTSPELEEPYGSEEEQQRLFDLYHHLHGRVHSARRPLRLLYHVAEKETLLAWVS
;
A
#
# COMPACT_ATOMS: atom_id res chain seq x y z
N GLY A 1 4.02 -0.12 -7.90
CA GLY A 1 4.47 0.67 -6.73
C GLY A 1 3.93 0.06 -5.47
N ARG A 2 4.66 0.15 -4.35
CA ARG A 2 4.23 -0.36 -3.04
C ARG A 2 3.80 0.79 -2.17
N LEU A 3 2.61 0.68 -1.59
CA LEU A 3 2.15 1.64 -0.61
C LEU A 3 2.88 1.37 0.70
N VAL A 4 3.85 2.23 1.03
CA VAL A 4 4.57 2.15 2.31
C VAL A 4 3.68 2.63 3.45
N THR A 5 2.97 3.74 3.24
CA THR A 5 2.02 4.27 4.21
C THR A 5 0.98 5.16 3.54
N ALA A 6 -0.21 5.16 4.10
CA ALA A 6 -1.26 6.12 3.83
C ALA A 6 -1.60 6.80 5.15
N ALA A 7 -1.44 8.11 5.21
CA ALA A 7 -1.78 8.92 6.36
C ALA A 7 -2.90 9.89 5.99
N ARG A 8 -3.81 10.13 6.94
CA ARG A 8 -4.93 11.07 6.79
C ARG A 8 -4.79 12.16 7.85
N GLN A 9 -5.00 13.42 7.46
CA GLN A 9 -5.09 14.51 8.42
C GLN A 9 -6.38 14.36 9.24
N ARG A 10 -6.24 14.39 10.57
CA ARG A 10 -7.31 14.14 11.55
C ARG A 10 -8.54 15.05 11.40
N ALA A 11 -8.37 16.27 10.89
CA ALA A 11 -9.47 17.22 10.66
C ALA A 11 -10.39 16.86 9.49
N LEU A 12 -9.96 15.97 8.59
CA LEU A 12 -10.76 15.50 7.46
C LEU A 12 -11.56 14.23 7.79
N ALA A 13 -11.58 13.78 9.06
CA ALA A 13 -12.09 12.47 9.48
C ALA A 13 -13.57 12.20 9.19
N GLU A 14 -14.39 13.20 8.89
CA GLU A 14 -15.82 13.01 8.58
C GLU A 14 -16.13 12.56 7.14
N GLY A 15 -15.11 12.37 6.29
CA GLY A 15 -15.26 11.85 4.91
C GLY A 15 -15.07 10.33 4.76
N GLY A 16 -15.46 9.80 3.59
CA GLY A 16 -15.41 8.37 3.22
C GLY A 16 -14.04 7.69 3.36
N ARG A 17 -13.99 6.37 3.11
CA ARG A 17 -12.79 5.53 3.28
C ARG A 17 -12.07 5.34 1.96
N LEU A 18 -10.75 5.57 1.93
CA LEU A 18 -9.91 5.17 0.79
C LEU A 18 -9.91 3.64 0.73
N CYS A 19 -10.55 3.08 -0.29
CA CYS A 19 -10.60 1.62 -0.46
C CYS A 19 -9.53 1.14 -1.45
N ALA A 20 -9.38 -0.18 -1.58
CA ALA A 20 -8.41 -0.78 -2.49
C ALA A 20 -8.59 -0.30 -3.94
N SER A 21 -9.84 -0.09 -4.39
CA SER A 21 -10.13 0.43 -5.72
C SER A 21 -9.65 1.88 -5.91
N ASP A 22 -9.85 2.76 -4.91
CA ASP A 22 -9.35 4.14 -4.97
C ASP A 22 -7.81 4.18 -4.98
N LEU A 23 -7.16 3.32 -4.19
CA LEU A 23 -5.71 3.19 -4.21
C LEU A 23 -5.19 2.71 -5.56
N HIS A 24 -5.88 1.77 -6.20
CA HIS A 24 -5.50 1.29 -7.53
C HIS A 24 -5.53 2.42 -8.56
N LEU A 25 -6.52 3.31 -8.48
CA LEU A 25 -6.57 4.51 -9.34
C LEU A 25 -5.36 5.43 -9.10
N LEU A 26 -4.99 5.68 -7.84
CA LEU A 26 -3.82 6.50 -7.50
C LEU A 26 -2.51 5.87 -7.96
N LEU A 27 -2.36 4.56 -7.83
CA LEU A 27 -1.16 3.84 -8.30
C LEU A 27 -1.06 3.84 -9.82
N ASN A 28 -2.17 3.68 -10.53
CA ASN A 28 -2.21 3.78 -11.99
C ASN A 28 -1.89 5.21 -12.46
N LEU A 29 -2.35 6.23 -11.73
CA LEU A 29 -2.02 7.62 -12.00
C LEU A 29 -0.50 7.87 -11.93
N LEU A 30 0.17 7.33 -10.90
CA LEU A 30 1.63 7.40 -10.79
C LEU A 30 2.31 6.68 -11.96
N ALA A 31 1.88 5.47 -12.29
CA ALA A 31 2.46 4.67 -13.36
C ALA A 31 2.31 5.30 -14.75
N GLY A 32 1.23 6.07 -14.98
CA GLY A 32 0.91 6.67 -16.27
C GLY A 32 1.36 8.12 -16.47
N GLY A 33 1.90 8.80 -15.45
CA GLY A 33 2.12 10.25 -15.53
C GLY A 33 3.16 10.88 -14.60
N ALA A 34 3.75 10.13 -13.67
CA ALA A 34 4.83 10.66 -12.82
C ALA A 34 6.18 10.55 -13.56
N GLY A 35 6.43 11.49 -14.49
CA GLY A 35 7.79 11.76 -14.96
C GLY A 35 8.68 12.33 -13.84
N PRO A 36 9.97 12.59 -14.08
CA PRO A 36 10.84 13.23 -13.10
C PRO A 36 10.38 14.67 -12.87
N GLY A 37 9.49 14.89 -11.89
CA GLY A 37 8.88 16.18 -11.63
C GLY A 37 7.68 16.12 -10.70
N GLU A 38 7.06 17.27 -10.50
CA GLU A 38 5.83 17.41 -9.73
C GLU A 38 4.62 17.34 -10.67
N VAL A 39 3.65 16.51 -10.32
CA VAL A 39 2.39 16.36 -11.07
C VAL A 39 1.26 16.94 -10.25
N TRP A 40 0.40 17.72 -10.88
CA TRP A 40 -0.85 18.22 -10.30
C TRP A 40 -2.00 17.92 -11.24
N THR A 41 -2.83 16.96 -10.87
CA THR A 41 -3.84 16.43 -11.78
C THR A 41 -5.14 16.12 -11.05
N PRO A 42 -6.31 16.40 -11.68
CA PRO A 42 -7.57 15.99 -11.10
C PRO A 42 -7.70 14.46 -11.06
N VAL A 43 -8.23 13.93 -9.96
CA VAL A 43 -8.49 12.49 -9.78
C VAL A 43 -9.86 12.28 -9.14
N CYS A 44 -10.61 11.30 -9.67
CA CYS A 44 -11.85 10.85 -9.09
C CYS A 44 -11.59 9.62 -8.21
N LEU A 45 -12.06 9.66 -6.96
CA LEU A 45 -11.95 8.54 -6.02
C LEU A 45 -13.36 8.11 -5.62
N PRO A 46 -14.04 7.32 -6.47
CA PRO A 46 -15.50 7.16 -6.42
C PRO A 46 -16.00 6.49 -5.14
N ARG A 47 -15.16 5.69 -4.46
CA ARG A 47 -15.53 5.07 -3.18
C ARG A 47 -15.23 5.96 -1.98
N PHE A 48 -14.33 6.93 -2.15
CA PHE A 48 -14.02 7.95 -1.15
C PHE A 48 -15.01 9.13 -1.21
N ASN A 49 -15.27 9.66 -2.41
CA ASN A 49 -16.25 10.70 -2.68
C ASN A 49 -16.86 10.48 -4.09
N PRO A 50 -18.09 9.94 -4.19
CA PRO A 50 -18.75 9.71 -5.47
C PRO A 50 -19.21 11.01 -6.16
N ASP A 51 -19.39 12.09 -5.39
CA ASP A 51 -20.00 13.34 -5.86
C ASP A 51 -18.97 14.42 -6.23
N GLY A 52 -17.68 14.08 -6.20
CA GLY A 52 -16.61 15.05 -6.39
C GLY A 52 -15.32 14.47 -6.92
N TYR A 53 -14.37 15.37 -7.17
CA TYR A 53 -13.02 15.03 -7.58
C TYR A 53 -12.01 15.78 -6.69
N PHE A 54 -10.81 15.22 -6.61
CA PHE A 54 -9.68 15.79 -5.89
C PHE A 54 -8.64 16.25 -6.89
N TYR A 55 -7.66 16.99 -6.39
CA TYR A 55 -6.41 17.27 -7.07
C TYR A 55 -5.31 16.47 -6.38
N ALA A 56 -4.69 15.56 -7.11
CA ALA A 56 -3.55 14.78 -6.67
C ALA A 56 -2.27 15.53 -7.03
N TYR A 57 -1.50 15.87 -6.00
CA TYR A 57 -0.10 16.24 -6.11
C TYR A 57 0.73 14.98 -5.99
N ALA A 58 1.56 14.67 -6.99
CA ALA A 58 2.51 13.57 -6.92
C ALA A 58 3.93 14.07 -7.18
N ALA A 59 4.87 13.65 -6.34
CA ALA A 59 6.28 14.00 -6.51
C ALA A 59 7.18 12.89 -5.96
N THR A 60 8.30 12.64 -6.63
CA THR A 60 9.36 11.79 -6.10
C THR A 60 10.18 12.57 -5.08
N LEU A 61 10.41 11.95 -3.93
CA LEU A 61 11.35 12.42 -2.91
C LEU A 61 12.72 11.86 -3.29
N ALA A 62 13.65 12.74 -3.69
CA ALA A 62 14.99 12.34 -4.10
C ALA A 62 15.87 12.05 -2.87
N ASP A 63 16.72 11.05 -2.95
CA ASP A 63 17.86 10.93 -2.04
C ASP A 63 19.06 11.69 -2.61
N GLU A 64 19.96 12.19 -1.75
CA GLU A 64 21.16 12.93 -2.20
C GLU A 64 22.17 12.01 -2.91
N ASP A 65 22.06 10.69 -2.68
CA ASP A 65 22.90 9.66 -3.28
C ASP A 65 22.47 9.23 -4.70
N ASP A 66 21.33 9.74 -5.21
CA ASP A 66 20.78 9.40 -6.54
C ASP A 66 21.26 10.36 -7.67
N ASP A 67 22.28 11.19 -7.42
CA ASP A 67 22.84 12.14 -8.41
C ASP A 67 23.78 11.48 -9.46
N ASP A 68 24.01 10.17 -9.35
CA ASP A 68 24.68 9.41 -10.42
C ASP A 68 23.65 9.05 -11.50
N GLY A 69 23.83 9.59 -12.70
CA GLY A 69 22.87 9.60 -13.82
C GLY A 69 22.42 8.26 -14.41
N GLY A 70 22.31 7.20 -13.60
CA GLY A 70 21.58 5.99 -13.91
C GLY A 70 20.08 6.20 -13.67
N GLY A 71 19.29 6.21 -14.74
CA GLY A 71 17.82 6.23 -14.70
C GLY A 71 17.20 4.98 -14.05
N GLY A 72 17.41 4.83 -12.74
CA GLY A 72 16.97 3.71 -11.92
C GLY A 72 15.57 3.94 -11.33
N SER A 73 14.66 3.03 -11.66
CA SER A 73 13.22 3.00 -11.38
C SER A 73 12.85 2.80 -9.87
N GLY A 74 13.39 3.57 -8.93
CA GLY A 74 13.29 3.24 -7.50
C GLY A 74 13.23 4.40 -6.49
N GLY A 75 12.34 5.38 -6.68
CA GLY A 75 12.20 6.50 -5.74
C GLY A 75 10.99 6.40 -4.80
N VAL A 76 11.09 6.98 -3.60
CA VAL A 76 9.94 7.18 -2.70
C VAL A 76 9.02 8.24 -3.30
N THR A 77 7.76 7.91 -3.56
CA THR A 77 6.78 8.85 -4.14
C THR A 77 5.81 9.32 -3.08
N LEU A 78 5.63 10.64 -2.98
CA LEU A 78 4.61 11.28 -2.15
C LEU A 78 3.38 11.62 -3.00
N ILE A 79 2.19 11.23 -2.53
CA ILE A 79 0.91 11.72 -3.05
C ILE A 79 0.20 12.55 -1.97
N LEU A 80 -0.21 13.77 -2.32
CA LEU A 80 -1.09 14.60 -1.49
C LEU A 80 -2.40 14.84 -2.24
N LEU A 81 -3.53 14.68 -1.56
CA LEU A 81 -4.86 14.93 -2.12
C LEU A 81 -5.43 16.23 -1.55
N SER A 82 -5.93 17.08 -2.44
CA SER A 82 -6.61 18.34 -2.07
C SER A 82 -7.96 18.46 -2.75
N THR A 83 -8.90 19.15 -2.12
CA THR A 83 -10.16 19.59 -2.76
C THR A 83 -10.03 20.96 -3.43
N GLU A 84 -8.92 21.67 -3.19
CA GLU A 84 -8.69 23.02 -3.70
C GLU A 84 -7.94 22.98 -5.04
N ARG A 85 -8.57 23.49 -6.11
CA ARG A 85 -7.97 23.56 -7.46
C ARG A 85 -6.64 24.29 -7.51
N GLU A 86 -6.54 25.38 -6.76
CA GLU A 86 -5.38 26.27 -6.75
C GLU A 86 -4.40 25.92 -5.61
N GLY A 87 -4.57 24.75 -4.98
CA GLY A 87 -3.77 24.27 -3.85
C GLY A 87 -2.35 23.78 -4.18
N PHE A 88 -1.90 23.90 -5.43
CA PHE A 88 -0.59 23.39 -5.88
C PHE A 88 0.57 23.89 -5.00
N TYR A 89 0.66 25.20 -4.76
CA TYR A 89 1.75 25.79 -3.98
C TYR A 89 1.73 25.36 -2.51
N ALA A 90 0.54 25.16 -1.94
CA ALA A 90 0.38 24.63 -0.59
C ALA A 90 0.87 23.18 -0.51
N ALA A 91 0.52 22.34 -1.51
CA ALA A 91 0.99 20.96 -1.62
C ALA A 91 2.51 20.88 -1.81
N ALA A 92 3.09 21.69 -2.69
CA ALA A 92 4.55 21.77 -2.88
C ALA A 92 5.28 22.24 -1.61
N GLY A 93 4.71 23.20 -0.88
CA GLY A 93 5.23 23.61 0.43
C GLY A 93 5.15 22.50 1.48
N CYS A 94 4.07 21.71 1.47
CA CYS A 94 3.91 20.55 2.34
C CYS A 94 4.95 19.46 2.03
N ARG A 95 5.13 19.14 0.74
CA ARG A 95 6.19 18.24 0.26
C ARG A 95 7.55 18.63 0.82
N ARG A 96 7.97 19.89 0.65
CA ARG A 96 9.29 20.35 1.14
C ARG A 96 9.48 20.10 2.64
N ARG A 97 8.50 20.46 3.47
CA ARG A 97 8.56 20.23 4.92
C ARG A 97 8.63 18.76 5.28
N LEU A 98 7.84 17.91 4.60
CA LEU A 98 7.86 16.47 4.81
C LEU A 98 9.21 15.88 4.41
N GLU A 99 9.73 16.26 3.25
CA GLU A 99 11.03 15.82 2.73
C GLU A 99 12.17 16.21 3.68
N GLU A 100 12.20 17.48 4.14
CA GLU A 100 13.15 17.96 5.15
C GLU A 100 13.06 17.17 6.46
N THR A 101 11.85 16.86 6.92
CA THR A 101 11.64 16.09 8.15
C THR A 101 12.11 14.65 7.98
N LEU A 102 11.75 14.00 6.88
CA LEU A 102 12.14 12.62 6.59
C LEU A 102 13.66 12.48 6.44
N ARG A 103 14.32 13.47 5.82
CA ARG A 103 15.77 13.53 5.74
C ARG A 103 16.41 13.76 7.10
N ALA A 104 15.93 14.73 7.87
CA ALA A 104 16.48 15.05 9.19
C ALA A 104 16.40 13.86 10.16
N GLN A 105 15.42 12.98 10.00
CA GLN A 105 15.28 11.75 10.78
C GLN A 105 16.02 10.54 10.18
N GLY A 106 16.63 10.66 8.99
CA GLY A 106 17.27 9.55 8.28
C GLY A 106 16.30 8.55 7.63
N TRP A 107 14.99 8.74 7.77
CA TRP A 107 13.97 7.81 7.27
C TRP A 107 13.94 7.73 5.75
N LEU A 108 14.30 8.81 5.05
CA LEU A 108 14.33 8.78 3.58
C LEU A 108 15.40 7.80 3.06
N ALA A 109 16.59 7.83 3.66
CA ALA A 109 17.68 6.92 3.33
C ALA A 109 17.35 5.47 3.72
N GLU A 110 16.70 5.24 4.87
CA GLU A 110 16.21 3.91 5.25
C GLU A 110 15.17 3.36 4.26
N LEU A 111 14.24 4.21 3.81
CA LEU A 111 13.25 3.83 2.80
C LEU A 111 13.89 3.54 1.46
N ALA A 112 14.87 4.35 1.03
CA ALA A 112 15.62 4.12 -0.21
C ALA A 112 16.45 2.83 -0.13
N ALA A 113 17.11 2.56 1.00
CA ALA A 113 17.82 1.30 1.25
C ALA A 113 16.88 0.10 1.19
N ALA A 114 15.71 0.18 1.84
CA ALA A 114 14.71 -0.88 1.80
C ALA A 114 14.15 -1.12 0.38
N LEU A 115 14.13 -0.11 -0.49
CA LEU A 115 13.77 -0.29 -1.91
C LEU A 115 14.87 -1.03 -2.70
N ARG A 116 16.15 -0.79 -2.36
CA ARG A 116 17.32 -1.43 -3.02
C ARG A 116 17.53 -2.88 -2.60
N GLU A 117 17.29 -3.21 -1.33
CA GLU A 117 17.45 -4.57 -0.78
C GLU A 117 16.42 -5.56 -1.31
N GLY A 118 15.41 -5.08 -2.02
CA GLY A 118 14.38 -5.91 -2.60
C GLY A 118 13.14 -5.99 -1.72
N PRO A 119 12.06 -6.51 -2.30
CA PRO A 119 10.75 -5.99 -1.97
C PRO A 119 10.09 -6.94 -0.97
N GLY A 120 10.59 -6.99 0.26
CA GLY A 120 9.84 -7.60 1.35
C GLY A 120 10.68 -8.37 2.35
N TYR A 121 10.00 -9.31 2.99
CA TYR A 121 10.58 -10.13 4.02
C TYR A 121 10.16 -11.57 3.83
N SER A 122 11.02 -12.49 4.28
CA SER A 122 10.71 -13.91 4.22
C SER A 122 9.49 -14.25 5.08
N PRO A 123 8.61 -15.18 4.66
CA PRO A 123 7.56 -15.75 5.49
C PRO A 123 8.06 -16.28 6.85
N ALA A 124 9.36 -16.61 6.96
CA ALA A 124 9.98 -17.06 8.19
C ALA A 124 10.30 -15.93 9.20
N ARG A 125 10.32 -14.64 8.77
CA ARG A 125 10.65 -13.47 9.63
C ARG A 125 9.81 -13.39 10.92
N PRO A 126 8.50 -13.72 10.94
CA PRO A 126 7.70 -13.74 12.16
C PRO A 126 8.08 -14.84 13.17
N GLY A 127 9.06 -15.70 12.86
CA GLY A 127 9.50 -16.80 13.73
C GLY A 127 8.72 -18.11 13.56
N ALA A 128 8.02 -18.27 12.42
CA ALA A 128 7.27 -19.48 12.08
C ALA A 128 7.79 -20.06 10.76
N PRO A 129 8.81 -20.93 10.80
CA PRO A 129 9.49 -21.43 9.60
C PRO A 129 8.61 -22.32 8.72
N GLU A 130 7.50 -22.85 9.24
CA GLU A 130 6.54 -23.65 8.46
C GLU A 130 5.56 -22.79 7.65
N LEU A 131 5.53 -21.46 7.87
CA LEU A 131 4.68 -20.57 7.08
C LEU A 131 5.21 -20.48 5.65
N ARG A 132 4.35 -20.89 4.70
CA ARG A 132 4.64 -20.78 3.26
C ARG A 132 4.38 -19.36 2.74
N HIS A 133 3.30 -18.74 3.19
CA HIS A 133 2.91 -17.37 2.86
C HIS A 133 1.77 -16.93 3.79
N PHE A 134 1.58 -15.63 4.00
CA PHE A 134 0.43 -15.13 4.75
C PHE A 134 -0.01 -13.74 4.25
N LEU A 135 -1.27 -13.39 4.52
CA LEU A 135 -1.77 -12.03 4.38
C LEU A 135 -2.26 -11.58 5.76
N TYR A 136 -1.66 -10.50 6.27
CA TYR A 136 -2.06 -9.93 7.55
C TYR A 136 -2.59 -8.51 7.38
N LYS A 137 -3.83 -8.30 7.83
CA LYS A 137 -4.43 -6.98 7.93
C LYS A 137 -4.56 -6.64 9.42
N PRO A 138 -3.89 -5.59 9.91
CA PRO A 138 -4.10 -5.13 11.27
C PRO A 138 -5.54 -4.64 11.42
N LEU A 139 -6.31 -5.34 12.26
CA LEU A 139 -7.69 -4.98 12.61
C LEU A 139 -7.78 -4.35 14.00
N GLU A 140 -6.74 -4.50 14.83
CA GLU A 140 -6.67 -3.89 16.15
C GLU A 140 -5.82 -2.62 16.11
N GLY A 141 -6.31 -1.56 16.76
CA GLY A 141 -5.71 -0.24 16.78
C GLY A 141 -6.77 0.86 16.84
N PRO A 142 -6.36 2.15 16.88
CA PRO A 142 -7.28 3.28 16.78
C PRO A 142 -8.19 3.13 15.55
N GLU A 143 -9.45 3.58 15.62
CA GLU A 143 -10.42 3.44 14.52
C GLU A 143 -9.85 3.95 13.18
N GLU A 144 -8.96 4.94 13.24
CA GLU A 144 -8.25 5.49 12.09
C GLU A 144 -7.37 4.47 11.36
N MET A 145 -6.71 3.55 12.08
CA MET A 145 -5.89 2.48 11.47
C MET A 145 -6.75 1.35 10.91
N GLN A 146 -7.86 1.00 11.56
CA GLN A 146 -8.80 -0.04 11.08
C GLN A 146 -9.41 0.34 9.72
N GLN A 147 -9.51 1.65 9.48
CA GLN A 147 -10.00 2.25 8.25
C GLN A 147 -8.96 2.31 7.13
N LEU A 148 -7.68 2.00 7.36
CA LEU A 148 -6.70 1.98 6.27
C LEU A 148 -6.78 0.65 5.50
N PRO A 149 -6.68 0.68 4.16
CA PRO A 149 -6.58 -0.53 3.33
C PRO A 149 -5.14 -1.07 3.32
N GLN A 150 -4.44 -1.03 4.45
CA GLN A 150 -3.07 -1.52 4.56
C GLN A 150 -3.08 -2.98 5.02
N PHE A 151 -2.31 -3.81 4.34
CA PHE A 151 -2.01 -5.18 4.74
C PHE A 151 -0.54 -5.44 4.45
N THR A 152 0.01 -6.42 5.14
CA THR A 152 1.37 -6.89 4.90
C THR A 152 1.33 -8.31 4.37
N SER A 153 2.29 -8.60 3.49
CA SER A 153 2.50 -9.87 2.83
C SER A 153 4.00 -10.07 2.70
N PRO A 154 4.54 -11.27 3.02
CA PRO A 154 5.93 -11.60 2.74
C PRO A 154 6.15 -11.74 1.22
N GLU A 155 7.41 -11.99 0.84
CA GLU A 155 7.74 -12.36 -0.52
C GLU A 155 7.19 -13.74 -0.92
N LEU A 156 6.99 -13.92 -2.22
CA LEU A 156 6.57 -15.18 -2.82
C LEU A 156 7.81 -16.08 -2.97
N GLU A 157 8.04 -16.92 -1.95
CA GLU A 157 9.09 -17.93 -1.96
C GLU A 157 8.58 -19.26 -2.54
N GLU A 158 9.48 -20.24 -2.75
CA GLU A 158 9.10 -21.58 -3.22
C GLU A 158 7.98 -22.20 -2.37
N PRO A 159 6.91 -22.75 -2.98
CA PRO A 159 6.76 -23.10 -4.40
C PRO A 159 6.15 -22.00 -5.28
N TYR A 160 5.89 -20.79 -4.79
CA TYR A 160 5.14 -19.73 -5.48
C TYR A 160 5.97 -18.89 -6.47
N GLY A 161 7.02 -19.47 -7.03
CA GLY A 161 7.92 -18.79 -7.97
C GLY A 161 7.34 -18.62 -9.38
N SER A 162 6.39 -19.46 -9.79
CA SER A 162 5.76 -19.39 -11.12
C SER A 162 4.41 -18.67 -11.07
N GLU A 163 4.00 -18.07 -12.20
CA GLU A 163 2.70 -17.39 -12.30
C GLU A 163 1.53 -18.32 -11.99
N GLU A 164 1.60 -19.60 -12.40
CA GLU A 164 0.55 -20.59 -12.13
C GLU A 164 0.43 -20.89 -10.63
N GLU A 165 1.56 -21.01 -9.93
CA GLU A 165 1.60 -21.25 -8.49
C GLU A 165 1.11 -20.02 -7.70
N GLN A 166 1.44 -18.82 -8.18
CA GLN A 166 0.93 -17.56 -7.62
C GLN A 166 -0.58 -17.44 -7.82
N GLN A 167 -1.09 -17.73 -9.01
CA GLN A 167 -2.53 -17.72 -9.28
C GLN A 167 -3.26 -18.71 -8.36
N ARG A 168 -2.72 -19.93 -8.18
CA ARG A 168 -3.31 -20.90 -7.24
C ARG A 168 -3.32 -20.36 -5.81
N LEU A 169 -2.22 -19.75 -5.36
CA LEU A 169 -2.16 -19.15 -4.02
C LEU A 169 -3.24 -18.07 -3.85
N PHE A 170 -3.41 -17.19 -4.84
CA PHE A 170 -4.46 -16.17 -4.80
C PHE A 170 -5.87 -16.79 -4.82
N ASP A 171 -6.10 -17.87 -5.57
CA ASP A 171 -7.39 -18.58 -5.57
C ASP A 171 -7.71 -19.17 -4.19
N LEU A 172 -6.70 -19.70 -3.48
CA LEU A 172 -6.84 -20.18 -2.10
C LEU A 172 -7.20 -19.03 -1.16
N TYR A 173 -6.57 -17.86 -1.29
CA TYR A 173 -6.95 -16.67 -0.52
C TYR A 173 -8.37 -16.21 -0.83
N HIS A 174 -8.79 -16.20 -2.09
CA HIS A 174 -10.16 -15.87 -2.49
C HIS A 174 -11.16 -16.85 -1.87
N HIS A 175 -10.85 -18.15 -1.86
CA HIS A 175 -11.66 -19.16 -1.21
C HIS A 175 -11.81 -18.90 0.29
N LEU A 176 -10.70 -18.68 1.00
CA LEU A 176 -10.71 -18.39 2.44
C LEU A 176 -11.51 -17.13 2.75
N HIS A 177 -11.27 -16.04 2.02
CA HIS A 177 -11.96 -14.77 2.19
C HIS A 177 -13.47 -14.93 1.99
N GLY A 178 -13.90 -15.63 0.92
CA GLY A 178 -15.32 -15.87 0.64
C GLY A 178 -16.01 -16.71 1.72
N ARG A 179 -15.30 -17.65 2.35
CA ARG A 179 -15.84 -18.50 3.42
C ARG A 179 -15.95 -17.77 4.74
N VAL A 180 -14.93 -16.99 5.11
CA VAL A 180 -14.87 -16.22 6.35
C VAL A 180 -15.87 -15.06 6.34
N HIS A 181 -15.96 -14.32 5.22
CA HIS A 181 -16.85 -13.17 5.07
C HIS A 181 -18.23 -13.54 4.48
N SER A 182 -18.62 -14.81 4.51
CA SER A 182 -19.94 -15.23 4.04
C SER A 182 -21.05 -14.64 4.92
N ALA A 183 -21.93 -13.83 4.34
CA ALA A 183 -23.05 -13.22 5.05
C ALA A 183 -24.03 -14.23 5.68
N ARG A 184 -24.05 -15.48 5.19
CA ARG A 184 -24.95 -16.53 5.70
C ARG A 184 -24.37 -17.26 6.91
N ARG A 185 -23.04 -17.37 7.02
CA ARG A 185 -22.33 -18.03 8.13
C ARG A 185 -20.93 -17.42 8.27
N PRO A 186 -20.80 -16.27 8.94
CA PRO A 186 -19.49 -15.69 9.19
C PRO A 186 -18.70 -16.60 10.13
N LEU A 187 -17.53 -17.04 9.69
CA LEU A 187 -16.63 -17.87 10.49
C LEU A 187 -15.56 -16.98 11.08
N ARG A 188 -15.35 -17.05 12.40
CA ARG A 188 -14.24 -16.36 13.06
C ARG A 188 -12.90 -17.06 12.82
N LEU A 189 -12.93 -18.38 12.67
CA LEU A 189 -11.76 -19.21 12.41
C LEU A 189 -12.13 -20.28 11.38
N LEU A 190 -11.29 -20.43 10.36
CA LEU A 190 -11.39 -21.48 9.35
C LEU A 190 -10.04 -22.18 9.26
N TYR A 191 -10.06 -23.49 9.44
CA TYR A 191 -8.93 -24.37 9.21
C TYR A 191 -9.32 -25.37 8.11
N HIS A 192 -8.52 -25.43 7.04
CA HIS A 192 -8.80 -26.29 5.90
C HIS A 192 -7.50 -26.93 5.39
N VAL A 193 -7.47 -28.26 5.32
CA VAL A 193 -6.35 -29.01 4.76
C VAL A 193 -6.65 -29.28 3.30
N ALA A 194 -5.92 -28.62 2.40
CA ALA A 194 -5.94 -28.89 0.97
C ALA A 194 -4.90 -29.96 0.61
N GLU A 195 -4.80 -30.29 -0.67
CA GLU A 195 -3.88 -31.33 -1.16
C GLU A 195 -2.40 -30.95 -0.95
N LYS A 196 -2.06 -29.66 -1.17
CA LYS A 196 -0.67 -29.17 -1.10
C LYS A 196 -0.41 -28.27 0.11
N GLU A 197 -1.42 -27.57 0.62
CA GLU A 197 -1.28 -26.59 1.70
C GLU A 197 -2.29 -26.80 2.82
N THR A 198 -1.91 -26.44 4.05
CA THR A 198 -2.85 -26.24 5.14
C THR A 198 -3.19 -24.76 5.25
N LEU A 199 -4.46 -24.44 5.13
CA LEU A 199 -4.98 -23.09 5.12
C LEU A 199 -5.56 -22.73 6.48
N LEU A 200 -5.25 -21.53 6.95
CA LEU A 200 -5.81 -20.93 8.15
C LEU A 200 -6.32 -19.53 7.82
N ALA A 201 -7.54 -19.21 8.23
CA ALA A 201 -8.06 -17.86 8.20
C ALA A 201 -8.70 -17.52 9.54
N TRP A 202 -8.41 -16.32 10.04
CA TRP A 202 -8.86 -15.85 11.34
C TRP A 202 -9.30 -14.39 11.25
N VAL A 203 -10.48 -14.09 11.81
CA VAL A 203 -11.01 -12.73 11.96
C VAL A 203 -11.37 -12.54 13.42
N SER A 204 -10.67 -11.60 14.06
CA SER A 204 -10.85 -11.21 15.47
C SER A 204 -12.09 -10.37 15.66
#